data_AF-A0A3D5K764-F1
#
_entry.id   AF-A0A3D5K764-F1
#
_cell.length_a   1.000
_cell.length_b   1.000
_cell.length_c   1.000
_cell.angle_alpha   90.00
_cell.angle_beta   90.00
_cell.angle_gamma   90.00
#
_symmetry.space_group_name_H-M   'P 1'
#
loop_
_entity.id
_entity.type
_entity.pdbx_description
1 polymer ?
#
loop_
_entity_poly.entity_id
_entity_poly.type
_entity_poly.pdbx_seq_one_letter_code
_entity_poly.pdbx_strand_id
1 'polypeptide(L)'
;MDKNTIEKILNAALDELYEKDQKLIFNEQFKGNKTHCHSSERSIVHKYAIYFEKLIINELNNNCEYCVDVEYNQNIDRLKTTPSRLNGAYPDMILHKRGTNDHNILVAEFKTWWNKDKKEIDKDIKKIKDFLNKDIENSKDFCNRNNKNENGMDEYKYEYKYKHGVSIILEKKREDVQLNFIYPDPQS
;
A
#
# COMPACT_ATOMS: atom_id res chain seq x y z
N MET A 1 7.74 -3.53 14.31
CA MET A 1 7.73 -4.78 13.55
C MET A 1 8.86 -4.76 12.54
N ASP A 2 9.76 -5.73 12.62
CA ASP A 2 10.87 -5.90 11.67
C ASP A 2 10.37 -6.51 10.35
N LYS A 3 11.24 -6.52 9.34
CA LYS A 3 10.92 -6.99 7.98
C LYS A 3 10.49 -8.45 7.96
N ASN A 4 11.21 -9.33 8.67
CA ASN A 4 10.94 -10.77 8.62
C ASN A 4 9.56 -11.10 9.20
N THR A 5 9.18 -10.41 10.28
CA THR A 5 7.85 -10.55 10.87
C THR A 5 6.76 -10.07 9.90
N ILE A 6 6.92 -8.90 9.27
CA ILE A 6 5.98 -8.40 8.25
C ILE A 6 5.87 -9.37 7.07
N GLU A 7 7.01 -9.85 6.56
CA GLU A 7 7.05 -10.77 5.42
C GLU A 7 6.34 -12.10 5.71
N LYS A 8 6.50 -12.64 6.92
CA LYS A 8 5.77 -13.84 7.36
C LYS A 8 4.26 -13.61 7.39
N ILE A 9 3.82 -12.48 7.95
CA ILE A 9 2.40 -12.16 8.06
C ILE A 9 1.79 -11.89 6.67
N LEU A 10 2.51 -11.19 5.80
CA LEU A 10 2.10 -10.96 4.41
C LEU A 10 1.87 -12.28 3.68
N ASN A 11 2.80 -13.23 3.81
CA ASN A 11 2.69 -14.56 3.20
C ASN A 11 1.55 -15.37 3.80
N ALA A 12 1.40 -15.41 5.12
CA ALA A 12 0.31 -16.14 5.77
C ALA A 12 -1.08 -15.58 5.37
N ALA A 13 -1.21 -14.27 5.20
CA ALA A 13 -2.43 -13.66 4.68
C ALA A 13 -2.69 -14.01 3.21
N LEU A 14 -1.64 -14.18 2.39
CA LEU A 14 -1.78 -14.64 1.02
C LEU A 14 -2.20 -16.12 1.00
N ASP A 15 -1.66 -16.95 1.88
CA ASP A 15 -2.06 -18.35 2.00
C ASP A 15 -3.56 -18.46 2.30
N GLU A 16 -4.05 -17.69 3.28
CA GLU A 16 -5.48 -17.61 3.61
C GLU A 16 -6.33 -17.11 2.43
N LEU A 17 -5.87 -16.09 1.70
CA LEU A 17 -6.56 -15.55 0.52
C LEU A 17 -6.68 -16.59 -0.59
N TYR A 18 -5.61 -17.32 -0.90
CA TYR A 18 -5.62 -18.33 -1.96
C TYR A 18 -6.35 -19.61 -1.51
N GLU A 19 -6.32 -19.96 -0.23
CA GLU A 19 -7.08 -21.12 0.26
C GLU A 19 -8.59 -20.87 0.20
N LYS A 20 -9.04 -19.68 0.64
CA LYS A 20 -10.47 -19.40 0.87
C LYS A 20 -11.13 -18.63 -0.27
N ASP A 21 -10.39 -17.77 -0.95
CA ASP A 21 -10.92 -16.76 -1.88
C ASP A 21 -10.21 -16.78 -3.25
N GLN A 22 -9.52 -17.85 -3.63
CA GLN A 22 -8.86 -17.94 -4.96
C GLN A 22 -9.80 -17.66 -6.13
N LYS A 23 -11.10 -17.96 -6.01
CA LYS A 23 -12.10 -17.63 -7.05
C LYS A 23 -12.22 -16.13 -7.35
N LEU A 24 -11.82 -15.25 -6.41
CA LEU A 24 -11.72 -13.82 -6.66
C LEU A 24 -10.54 -13.48 -7.57
N ILE A 25 -9.44 -14.22 -7.46
CA ILE A 25 -8.21 -13.99 -8.22
C ILE A 25 -8.28 -14.68 -9.60
N PHE A 26 -8.75 -15.91 -9.62
CA PHE A 26 -8.90 -16.70 -10.84
C PHE A 26 -9.89 -17.85 -10.63
N ASN A 27 -11.03 -17.77 -11.31
CA ASN A 27 -12.01 -18.84 -11.42
C ASN A 27 -11.67 -19.71 -12.64
N GLU A 28 -10.86 -20.76 -12.42
CA GLU A 28 -10.44 -21.70 -13.46
C GLU A 28 -11.61 -22.47 -14.11
N GLN A 29 -12.73 -22.62 -13.39
CA GLN A 29 -13.92 -23.32 -13.87
C GLN A 29 -14.76 -22.47 -14.84
N PHE A 30 -14.43 -21.19 -15.01
CA PHE A 30 -15.18 -20.29 -15.87
C PHE A 30 -14.96 -20.62 -17.35
N LYS A 31 -16.02 -21.04 -18.04
CA LYS A 31 -16.00 -21.42 -19.48
C LYS A 31 -16.40 -20.31 -20.45
N GLY A 32 -16.62 -19.08 -19.96
CA GLY A 32 -17.01 -17.92 -20.79
C GLY A 32 -15.81 -17.06 -21.23
N ASN A 33 -16.09 -15.83 -21.66
CA ASN A 33 -15.04 -14.87 -22.04
C ASN A 33 -14.11 -14.55 -20.85
N LYS A 34 -12.79 -14.53 -21.12
CA LYS A 34 -11.73 -14.35 -20.11
C LYS A 34 -11.91 -13.14 -19.17
N THR A 35 -12.69 -12.14 -19.55
CA THR A 35 -12.96 -10.91 -18.80
C THR A 35 -13.75 -11.10 -17.50
N HIS A 36 -14.33 -12.28 -17.25
CA HIS A 36 -15.14 -12.55 -16.04
C HIS A 36 -14.58 -13.67 -15.16
N CYS A 37 -13.34 -14.12 -15.42
CA CYS A 37 -12.71 -15.16 -14.61
C CYS A 37 -12.02 -14.63 -13.34
N HIS A 38 -12.13 -13.35 -13.03
CA HIS A 38 -11.56 -12.72 -11.84
C HIS A 38 -12.45 -11.57 -11.36
N SER A 39 -12.29 -11.18 -10.10
CA SER A 39 -12.91 -10.00 -9.50
C SER A 39 -12.06 -8.76 -9.74
N SER A 40 -12.55 -7.60 -9.30
CA SER A 40 -11.74 -6.38 -9.28
C SER A 40 -10.59 -6.48 -8.28
N GLU A 41 -9.50 -5.77 -8.55
CA GLU A 41 -8.35 -5.67 -7.65
C GLU A 41 -8.76 -5.21 -6.25
N ARG A 42 -9.62 -4.19 -6.15
CA ARG A 42 -10.15 -3.66 -4.87
C ARG A 42 -10.85 -4.73 -4.03
N SER A 43 -11.65 -5.60 -4.64
CA SER A 43 -12.32 -6.69 -3.90
C SER A 43 -11.32 -7.71 -3.35
N ILE A 44 -10.26 -8.00 -4.10
CA ILE A 44 -9.21 -8.94 -3.69
C ILE A 44 -8.38 -8.32 -2.55
N VAL A 45 -7.96 -7.06 -2.69
CA VAL A 45 -7.22 -6.32 -1.66
C VAL A 45 -8.03 -6.20 -0.37
N HIS A 46 -9.33 -5.93 -0.46
CA HIS A 46 -10.20 -5.91 0.71
C HIS A 46 -10.22 -7.25 1.45
N LYS A 47 -10.40 -8.38 0.74
CA LYS A 47 -10.36 -9.71 1.37
C LYS A 47 -9.00 -10.04 1.96
N TYR A 48 -7.94 -9.72 1.24
CA TYR A 48 -6.57 -9.85 1.73
C TYR A 48 -6.35 -9.09 3.04
N ALA A 49 -6.80 -7.82 3.09
CA ALA A 49 -6.65 -6.96 4.25
C ALA A 49 -7.33 -7.54 5.50
N ILE A 50 -8.48 -8.24 5.37
CA ILE A 50 -9.15 -8.92 6.49
C ILE A 50 -8.25 -10.03 7.07
N TYR A 51 -7.67 -10.87 6.21
CA TYR A 51 -6.78 -11.94 6.67
C TYR A 51 -5.49 -11.38 7.29
N PHE A 52 -4.93 -10.35 6.67
CA PHE A 52 -3.76 -9.64 7.18
C PHE A 52 -4.03 -8.98 8.54
N GLU A 53 -5.14 -8.27 8.69
CA GLU A 53 -5.54 -7.59 9.94
C GLU A 53 -5.70 -8.58 11.09
N LYS A 54 -6.37 -9.72 10.86
CA LYS A 54 -6.52 -10.78 11.86
C LYS A 54 -5.16 -11.27 12.38
N LEU A 55 -4.18 -11.45 11.50
CA LEU A 55 -2.83 -11.89 11.87
C LEU A 55 -2.06 -10.79 12.59
N ILE A 56 -2.19 -9.53 12.17
CA ILE A 56 -1.58 -8.36 12.83
C ILE A 56 -2.10 -8.18 14.25
N ILE A 57 -3.42 -8.29 14.47
CA ILE A 57 -4.02 -8.16 15.80
C ILE A 57 -3.44 -9.22 16.75
N ASN A 58 -3.27 -10.46 16.27
CA ASN A 58 -2.65 -11.53 17.04
C ASN A 58 -1.17 -11.23 17.35
N GLU A 59 -0.39 -10.81 16.35
CA GLU A 59 1.03 -10.46 16.51
C GLU A 59 1.23 -9.31 17.51
N LEU A 60 0.31 -8.34 17.52
CA LEU A 60 0.36 -7.17 18.39
C LEU A 60 -0.31 -7.38 19.75
N ASN A 61 -0.57 -8.62 20.16
CA ASN A 61 -1.22 -8.97 21.43
C ASN A 61 -2.55 -8.22 21.66
N ASN A 62 -3.38 -8.13 20.62
CA ASN A 62 -4.65 -7.40 20.61
C ASN A 62 -4.53 -5.90 20.88
N ASN A 63 -3.41 -5.27 20.53
CA ASN A 63 -3.33 -3.80 20.51
C ASN A 63 -4.19 -3.24 19.35
N CYS A 64 -5.37 -2.73 19.70
CA CYS A 64 -6.34 -2.16 18.76
C CYS A 64 -5.99 -0.75 18.24
N GLU A 65 -4.83 -0.18 18.59
CA GLU A 65 -4.43 1.14 18.09
C GLU A 65 -3.94 1.09 16.64
N TYR A 66 -3.42 -0.07 16.20
CA TYR A 66 -2.97 -0.27 14.83
C TYR A 66 -4.13 -0.73 13.95
N CYS A 67 -4.27 -0.07 12.80
CA CYS A 67 -5.31 -0.33 11.82
C CYS A 67 -4.70 -0.86 10.52
N VAL A 68 -5.42 -1.75 9.85
CA VAL A 68 -5.18 -2.09 8.45
C VAL A 68 -6.25 -1.41 7.62
N ASP A 69 -5.86 -0.44 6.80
CA ASP A 69 -6.81 0.30 5.96
C ASP A 69 -6.52 0.11 4.48
N VAL A 70 -7.58 0.04 3.67
CA VAL A 70 -7.54 -0.06 2.20
C VAL A 70 -7.90 1.28 1.59
N GLU A 71 -7.13 1.75 0.62
CA GLU A 71 -7.32 3.04 -0.07
C GLU A 71 -7.39 4.27 0.85
N TYR A 72 -6.73 4.19 2.01
CA TYR A 72 -6.77 5.25 3.03
C TYR A 72 -5.99 6.50 2.61
N ASN A 73 -6.74 7.55 2.31
CA ASN A 73 -6.26 8.78 1.72
C ASN A 73 -6.16 9.96 2.70
N GLN A 74 -6.20 9.73 4.01
CA GLN A 74 -6.07 10.82 4.98
C GLN A 74 -4.64 10.92 5.53
N ASN A 75 -4.19 12.15 5.72
CA ASN A 75 -2.98 12.55 6.43
C ASN A 75 -3.42 13.43 7.61
N ILE A 76 -3.63 12.81 8.77
CA ILE A 76 -4.17 13.46 9.98
C ILE A 76 -5.53 14.10 9.68
N ASP A 77 -5.57 15.38 9.32
CA ASP A 77 -6.76 16.19 9.03
C ASP A 77 -6.87 16.61 7.55
N ARG A 78 -5.94 16.14 6.70
CA ARG A 78 -5.82 16.54 5.28
C ARG A 78 -5.83 15.36 4.32
N LEU A 79 -5.94 15.66 3.03
CA LEU A 79 -5.71 14.67 1.98
C LEU A 79 -4.24 14.22 1.99
N LYS A 80 -4.02 12.92 1.96
CA LYS A 80 -2.71 12.28 1.76
C LYS A 80 -2.26 12.59 0.34
N THR A 81 -1.13 13.25 0.19
CA THR A 81 -0.50 13.57 -1.09
C THR A 81 0.96 13.14 -1.06
N THR A 82 1.54 12.86 -2.23
CA THR A 82 2.97 12.57 -2.37
C THR A 82 3.55 13.36 -3.54
N PRO A 83 4.88 13.51 -3.68
CA PRO A 83 5.50 14.17 -4.83
C PRO A 83 5.01 13.62 -6.19
N SER A 84 4.76 12.31 -6.29
CA SER A 84 4.18 11.70 -7.49
C SER A 84 2.66 11.78 -7.59
N ARG A 85 1.93 12.12 -6.51
CA ARG A 85 0.46 12.15 -6.42
C ARG A 85 -0.03 13.38 -5.65
N LEU A 86 0.09 14.55 -6.28
CA LEU A 86 -0.29 15.84 -5.68
C LEU A 86 -1.80 16.00 -5.45
N ASN A 87 -2.64 15.31 -6.23
CA ASN A 87 -4.10 15.40 -6.15
C ASN A 87 -4.72 14.30 -5.26
N GLY A 88 -3.91 13.65 -4.44
CA GLY A 88 -4.33 12.54 -3.58
C GLY A 88 -3.60 11.26 -3.90
N ALA A 89 -3.05 10.65 -2.85
CA ALA A 89 -2.37 9.36 -2.85
C ALA A 89 -3.23 8.35 -2.09
N TYR A 90 -3.59 7.29 -2.80
CA TYR A 90 -4.41 6.19 -2.30
C TYR A 90 -3.53 4.94 -2.35
N PRO A 91 -2.88 4.58 -1.24
CA PRO A 91 -2.20 3.29 -1.17
C PRO A 91 -3.23 2.17 -1.12
N ASP A 92 -2.97 1.05 -1.79
CA ASP A 92 -3.93 -0.06 -1.83
C ASP A 92 -4.18 -0.64 -0.44
N MET A 93 -3.14 -0.79 0.37
CA MET A 93 -3.25 -1.19 1.77
C MET A 93 -2.15 -0.55 2.62
N ILE A 94 -2.50 -0.18 3.85
CA ILE A 94 -1.54 0.32 4.85
C ILE A 94 -1.73 -0.33 6.22
N LEU A 95 -0.64 -0.43 6.98
CA LEU A 95 -0.64 -0.70 8.41
C LEU A 95 -0.08 0.52 9.15
N HIS A 96 -0.90 1.13 9.99
CA HIS A 96 -0.60 2.42 10.63
C HIS A 96 -1.42 2.66 11.89
N LYS A 97 -1.21 3.80 12.55
CA LYS A 97 -2.18 4.38 13.48
C LYS A 97 -2.80 5.62 12.84
N ARG A 98 -4.14 5.72 12.85
CA ARG A 98 -4.86 6.88 12.31
C ARG A 98 -4.54 8.13 13.15
N GLY A 99 -4.56 9.31 12.52
CA GLY A 99 -4.35 10.59 13.20
C GLY A 99 -2.90 10.94 13.53
N THR A 100 -1.91 10.14 13.09
CA THR A 100 -0.47 10.41 13.28
C THR A 100 0.35 9.80 12.15
N ASN A 101 1.52 10.38 11.85
CA ASN A 101 2.50 9.78 10.93
C ASN A 101 3.66 9.06 11.67
N ASP A 102 3.69 9.09 13.00
CA ASP A 102 4.79 8.52 13.79
C ASP A 102 4.74 6.98 13.89
N HIS A 103 3.63 6.39 13.47
CA HIS A 103 3.34 4.97 13.63
C HIS A 103 2.94 4.29 12.31
N ASN A 104 3.49 4.75 11.19
CA ASN A 104 3.35 4.13 9.88
C ASN A 104 4.30 2.92 9.74
N ILE A 105 3.76 1.71 9.56
CA ILE A 105 4.55 0.47 9.49
C ILE A 105 4.72 -0.02 8.06
N LEU A 106 3.61 -0.23 7.34
CA LEU A 106 3.62 -0.84 6.02
C LEU A 106 2.77 -0.02 5.05
N VAL A 107 3.28 0.18 3.84
CA VAL A 107 2.51 0.56 2.67
C VAL A 107 2.65 -0.53 1.61
N ALA A 108 1.54 -0.93 0.99
CA ALA A 108 1.50 -1.98 0.00
C ALA A 108 0.74 -1.55 -1.25
N GLU A 109 1.25 -1.94 -2.41
CA GLU A 109 0.62 -1.80 -3.72
C GLU A 109 0.44 -3.16 -4.35
N PHE A 110 -0.77 -3.43 -4.86
CA PHE A 110 -1.13 -4.68 -5.48
C PHE A 110 -1.19 -4.51 -6.99
N LYS A 111 -0.77 -5.56 -7.69
CA LYS A 111 -0.99 -5.72 -9.12
C LYS A 111 -1.47 -7.11 -9.41
N THR A 112 -2.31 -7.22 -10.41
CA THR A 112 -2.99 -8.46 -10.77
C THR A 112 -2.42 -9.05 -12.06
N TRP A 113 -2.51 -10.37 -12.22
CA TRP A 113 -1.88 -11.06 -13.34
C TRP A 113 -2.40 -10.63 -14.73
N TRP A 114 -3.61 -10.06 -14.78
CA TRP A 114 -4.22 -9.54 -16.00
C TRP A 114 -3.86 -8.07 -16.28
N ASN A 115 -3.22 -7.36 -15.36
CA ASN A 115 -2.82 -5.97 -15.52
C ASN A 115 -1.38 -5.74 -15.06
N LYS A 116 -0.42 -6.09 -15.93
CA LYS A 116 1.03 -5.95 -15.69
C LYS A 116 1.67 -4.85 -16.55
N ASP A 117 0.95 -3.75 -16.78
CA ASP A 117 1.54 -2.62 -17.49
C ASP A 117 2.76 -2.10 -16.69
N LYS A 118 3.92 -2.12 -17.34
CA LYS A 118 5.19 -1.74 -16.71
C LYS A 118 5.18 -0.31 -16.21
N LYS A 119 4.56 0.63 -16.93
CA LYS A 119 4.49 2.04 -16.53
C LYS A 119 3.61 2.21 -15.30
N GLU A 120 2.54 1.44 -15.17
CA GLU A 120 1.70 1.46 -13.97
C GLU A 120 2.42 0.86 -12.75
N ILE A 121 3.15 -0.24 -12.94
CA ILE A 121 4.02 -0.82 -11.90
C ILE A 121 5.08 0.20 -11.45
N ASP A 122 5.75 0.87 -12.39
CA ASP A 122 6.78 1.88 -12.08
C ASP A 122 6.18 3.07 -11.32
N LYS A 123 4.94 3.48 -11.64
CA LYS A 123 4.22 4.53 -10.89
C LYS A 123 3.92 4.12 -9.47
N ASP A 124 3.55 2.86 -9.23
CA ASP A 124 3.26 2.36 -7.89
C ASP A 124 4.53 2.18 -7.06
N ILE A 125 5.63 1.71 -7.68
CA ILE A 125 6.95 1.70 -7.02
C ILE A 125 7.36 3.12 -6.62
N LYS A 126 7.18 4.11 -7.50
CA LYS A 126 7.47 5.51 -7.17
C LYS A 126 6.61 6.01 -6.02
N LYS A 127 5.31 5.69 -6.02
CA LYS A 127 4.39 6.04 -4.93
C LYS A 127 4.82 5.41 -3.60
N ILE A 128 5.26 4.15 -3.59
CA ILE A 128 5.82 3.50 -2.40
C ILE A 128 7.06 4.24 -1.91
N LYS A 129 8.03 4.53 -2.80
CA LYS A 129 9.25 5.27 -2.44
C LYS A 129 8.95 6.62 -1.79
N ASP A 130 7.98 7.36 -2.34
CA ASP A 130 7.53 8.62 -1.75
C ASP A 130 7.03 8.45 -0.31
N PHE A 131 6.35 7.35 0.02
CA PHE A 131 5.87 7.03 1.36
C PHE A 131 6.98 6.59 2.33
N LEU A 132 8.07 6.01 1.82
CA LEU A 132 9.22 5.57 2.62
C LEU A 132 10.20 6.70 2.95
N ASN A 133 10.29 7.70 2.06
CA ASN A 133 11.26 8.78 2.19
C ASN A 133 11.06 9.58 3.49
N LYS A 134 12.16 9.73 4.24
CA LYS A 134 12.17 10.40 5.55
C LYS A 134 12.47 11.89 5.46
N ASP A 135 13.12 12.31 4.38
CA ASP A 135 13.72 13.64 4.22
C ASP A 135 13.13 14.37 3.01
N ILE A 136 11.80 14.50 2.94
CA ILE A 136 11.19 15.41 1.97
C ILE A 136 11.19 16.83 2.56
N GLU A 137 12.38 17.35 2.87
CA GLU A 137 12.56 18.75 3.30
C GLU A 137 12.71 19.72 2.10
N ASN A 138 12.87 19.21 0.87
CA ASN A 138 13.27 20.05 -0.26
C ASN A 138 12.38 19.95 -1.51
N SER A 139 11.10 19.60 -1.39
CA SER A 139 10.16 19.89 -2.48
C SER A 139 9.72 21.36 -2.41
N LYS A 140 10.66 22.28 -2.66
CA LYS A 140 10.35 23.73 -2.79
C LYS A 140 9.56 24.06 -4.07
N ASP A 141 9.35 23.10 -4.96
CA ASP A 141 8.94 23.39 -6.33
C ASP A 141 7.55 22.89 -6.74
N PHE A 142 6.71 22.39 -5.83
CA PHE A 142 5.37 21.91 -6.21
C PHE A 142 4.23 22.40 -5.35
N CYS A 143 4.26 23.68 -4.98
CA CYS A 143 3.09 24.34 -4.42
C CYS A 143 2.84 25.66 -5.14
N ASN A 144 1.89 25.61 -6.06
CA ASN A 144 1.20 26.80 -6.51
C ASN A 144 -0.29 26.45 -6.59
N ARG A 145 -0.98 26.63 -5.46
CA ARG A 145 -2.37 27.12 -5.36
C ARG A 145 -2.81 27.18 -3.88
N ASN A 146 -2.61 28.36 -3.31
CA ASN A 146 -3.51 29.03 -2.37
C ASN A 146 -3.59 28.61 -0.88
N ASN A 147 -2.63 27.91 -0.29
CA ASN A 147 -2.59 27.72 1.17
C ASN A 147 -1.36 28.35 1.80
N LYS A 148 -1.25 29.69 1.65
CA LYS A 148 -0.21 30.48 2.31
C LYS A 148 -0.45 30.49 3.82
N ASN A 149 0.56 30.10 4.60
CA ASN A 149 0.63 30.45 6.02
C ASN A 149 0.94 31.95 6.19
N GLU A 150 0.96 32.42 7.43
CA GLU A 150 1.17 33.82 7.87
C GLU A 150 2.47 34.45 7.32
N ASN A 151 3.40 33.60 6.86
CA ASN A 151 4.70 33.97 6.28
C ASN A 151 4.81 33.71 4.76
N GLY A 152 3.73 33.31 4.10
CA GLY A 152 3.68 33.13 2.64
C GLY A 152 4.41 31.90 2.08
N MET A 153 4.78 30.93 2.92
CA MET A 153 5.44 29.68 2.50
C MET A 153 4.47 28.49 2.57
N ASP A 154 4.37 27.74 1.48
CA ASP A 154 3.71 26.45 1.42
C ASP A 154 4.62 25.40 2.10
N GLU A 155 4.41 25.10 3.39
CA GLU A 155 5.14 24.03 4.08
C GLU A 155 4.36 22.71 3.97
N TYR A 156 4.49 22.03 2.84
CA TYR A 156 3.98 20.66 2.69
C TYR A 156 5.04 19.69 3.18
N LYS A 157 4.91 19.27 4.44
CA LYS A 157 5.75 18.21 5.00
C LYS A 157 5.19 16.85 4.58
N TYR A 158 5.78 16.25 3.54
CA TYR A 158 5.41 14.92 3.01
C TYR A 158 5.98 13.77 3.88
N GLU A 159 5.92 13.89 5.19
CA GLU A 159 6.59 12.96 6.10
C GLU A 159 5.66 11.84 6.58
N TYR A 160 5.55 10.78 5.77
CA TYR A 160 4.82 9.56 6.18
C TYR A 160 5.73 8.53 6.84
N LYS A 161 6.99 8.42 6.41
CA LYS A 161 8.03 7.61 7.07
C LYS A 161 7.61 6.15 7.31
N TYR A 162 6.90 5.54 6.36
CA TYR A 162 6.56 4.12 6.44
C TYR A 162 7.83 3.28 6.60
N LYS A 163 7.81 2.29 7.50
CA LYS A 163 8.98 1.46 7.78
C LYS A 163 9.28 0.47 6.65
N HIS A 164 8.23 -0.06 6.03
CA HIS A 164 8.31 -1.06 4.97
C HIS A 164 7.39 -0.69 3.82
N GLY A 165 7.87 -0.92 2.60
CA GLY A 165 7.10 -0.75 1.37
C GLY A 165 7.16 -2.04 0.57
N VAL A 166 6.02 -2.50 0.05
CA VAL A 166 5.96 -3.76 -0.71
C VAL A 166 5.10 -3.60 -1.95
N SER A 167 5.59 -4.09 -3.08
CA SER A 167 4.78 -4.32 -4.27
C SER A 167 4.45 -5.81 -4.36
N ILE A 168 3.15 -6.14 -4.42
CA ILE A 168 2.64 -7.51 -4.43
C ILE A 168 2.02 -7.78 -5.80
N ILE A 169 2.56 -8.75 -6.53
CA ILE A 169 2.04 -9.18 -7.82
C ILE A 169 1.30 -10.49 -7.63
N LEU A 170 -0.03 -10.44 -7.69
CA LEU A 170 -0.93 -11.57 -7.58
C LEU A 170 -0.94 -12.36 -8.88
N GLU A 171 -0.64 -13.65 -8.78
CA GLU A 171 -0.71 -14.60 -9.88
C GLU A 171 -1.90 -15.54 -9.75
N LYS A 172 -2.17 -16.37 -10.77
CA LYS A 172 -3.30 -17.31 -10.73
C LYS A 172 -3.17 -18.35 -9.63
N LYS A 173 -1.94 -18.68 -9.25
CA LYS A 173 -1.58 -19.66 -8.24
C LYS A 173 -0.71 -19.03 -7.17
N ARG A 174 -0.76 -19.59 -5.96
CA ARG A 174 -0.12 -19.02 -4.78
C ARG A 174 1.40 -19.05 -4.88
N GLU A 175 1.96 -20.12 -5.45
CA GLU A 175 3.39 -20.34 -5.63
C GLU A 175 4.06 -19.34 -6.58
N ASP A 176 3.28 -18.71 -7.46
CA ASP A 176 3.78 -17.76 -8.46
C ASP A 176 3.75 -16.29 -7.96
N VAL A 177 3.10 -16.03 -6.82
CA VAL A 177 2.92 -14.68 -6.27
C VAL A 177 4.27 -14.07 -5.89
N GLN A 178 4.46 -12.79 -6.24
CA GLN A 178 5.71 -12.07 -5.97
C GLN A 178 5.50 -11.02 -4.88
N LEU A 179 6.37 -11.02 -3.87
CA LEU A 179 6.47 -9.99 -2.85
C LEU A 179 7.79 -9.25 -3.01
N ASN A 180 7.71 -8.03 -3.52
CA ASN A 180 8.88 -7.21 -3.82
C ASN A 180 8.99 -6.08 -2.79
N PHE A 181 9.85 -6.26 -1.79
CA PHE A 181 10.15 -5.19 -0.84
C PHE A 181 10.93 -4.06 -1.53
N ILE A 182 10.42 -2.84 -1.38
CA ILE A 182 10.97 -1.62 -1.96
C ILE A 182 11.71 -0.86 -0.85
N TYR A 183 12.88 -0.35 -1.20
CA TYR A 183 13.70 0.48 -0.33
C TYR A 183 13.81 1.89 -0.91
N PRO A 184 13.95 2.93 -0.07
CA PRO A 184 14.28 4.25 -0.56
C PRO A 184 15.61 4.21 -1.31
N ASP A 185 15.77 5.11 -2.27
CA ASP A 185 17.03 5.22 -2.99
C ASP A 185 18.16 5.58 -2.00
N PRO A 186 19.38 5.02 -2.16
CA PRO A 186 20.50 5.38 -1.32
C PRO A 186 20.69 6.90 -1.37
N GLN A 187 20.84 7.53 -0.21
CA GLN A 187 21.18 8.95 -0.16
C GLN A 187 22.56 9.12 -0.79
N SER A 188 22.62 9.88 -1.88
CA SER A 188 23.84 10.25 -2.60
C SER A 188 24.68 11.27 -1.84
#